data_AF-A0A352RXF0-F1
#
_entry.id   AF-A0A352RXF0-F1
#
_cell.length_a   1.000
_cell.length_b   1.000
_cell.length_c   1.000
_cell.angle_alpha   90.00
_cell.angle_beta   90.00
_cell.angle_gamma   90.00
#
_symmetry.space_group_name_H-M   'P 1'
#
loop_
_entity.id
_entity.type
_entity.pdbx_description
1 polymer ?
#
loop_
_entity_poly.entity_id
_entity_poly.type
_entity_poly.pdbx_seq_one_letter_code
_entity_poly.pdbx_strand_id
1 'polypeptide(L)'
;MQFRHRVSGNFTWTDLDGRKTGVATVDLEDANSALVMLVVGKHTVRRQWFLDPTKAPNLRLVAMNTFDKDLRRFKAALFDTDQSRHFEQAVAGLLFMLGFIPAAPNETDAPDLIVMTPGGRLVLVECTFKTSEIENKIGKLVDRREALKKAIGSSSHLTDPVAVLVCRVPRENIVHASAAKDYEVLLLTGENLEEGLTRTHLRNDPDQLIEQALAALREQAESVVSAGTQSPQP
;
A
#
# COMPACT_ATOMS: atom_id res chain seq x y z
N MET A 1 -21.56 24.41 21.04
CA MET A 1 -20.51 23.38 20.88
C MET A 1 -19.35 24.01 20.12
N GLN A 2 -18.18 24.14 20.75
CA GLN A 2 -17.04 24.88 20.19
C GLN A 2 -16.11 23.91 19.46
N PHE A 3 -16.19 23.86 18.13
CA PHE A 3 -15.48 22.87 17.31
C PHE A 3 -14.01 23.25 16.98
N ARG A 4 -13.45 24.28 17.62
CA ARG A 4 -12.11 24.80 17.32
C ARG A 4 -11.35 25.10 18.59
N HIS A 5 -10.27 24.36 18.80
CA HIS A 5 -9.31 24.58 19.88
C HIS A 5 -8.05 25.25 19.31
N ARG A 6 -7.60 26.33 19.95
CA ARG A 6 -6.30 26.94 19.68
C ARG A 6 -5.32 26.49 20.75
N VAL A 7 -4.32 25.71 20.37
CA VAL A 7 -3.39 25.04 21.30
C VAL A 7 -2.05 25.79 21.46
N SER A 8 -1.92 26.98 20.87
CA SER A 8 -0.65 27.73 20.77
C SER A 8 0.08 27.96 22.09
N GLY A 9 -0.63 28.00 23.22
CA GLY A 9 -0.06 28.27 24.54
C GLY A 9 0.22 27.04 25.40
N ASN A 10 -0.18 25.84 24.96
CA ASN A 10 -0.20 24.63 25.80
C ASN A 10 0.82 23.58 25.35
N PHE A 11 1.94 24.03 24.78
CA PHE A 11 3.01 23.14 24.37
C PHE A 11 4.03 22.98 25.50
N THR A 12 4.27 21.74 25.90
CA THR A 12 5.46 21.35 26.66
C THR A 12 6.60 21.19 25.67
N TRP A 13 7.64 22.02 25.82
CA TRP A 13 8.80 22.02 24.93
C TRP A 13 9.97 21.25 25.55
N THR A 14 10.61 20.42 24.74
CA THR A 14 11.86 19.71 25.08
C THR A 14 12.91 19.95 24.00
N ASP A 15 14.19 19.96 24.40
CA ASP A 15 15.32 20.00 23.48
C ASP A 15 15.87 18.58 23.32
N LEU A 16 15.90 18.07 22.08
CA LEU A 16 16.40 16.74 21.75
C LEU A 16 17.29 16.88 20.51
N ASP A 17 18.59 16.57 20.66
CA ASP A 17 19.59 16.62 19.58
C ASP A 17 19.62 17.96 18.81
N GLY A 18 19.49 19.07 19.52
CA GLY A 18 19.49 20.43 18.94
C GLY A 18 18.19 20.79 18.20
N ARG A 19 17.12 20.00 18.35
CA ARG A 19 15.77 20.29 17.87
C ARG A 19 14.83 20.52 19.04
N LYS A 20 14.05 21.60 18.97
CA LYS A 20 12.95 21.84 19.89
C LYS A 20 11.71 21.07 19.47
N THR A 21 11.29 20.13 20.30
CA THR A 21 10.05 19.37 20.12
C THR A 21 8.99 19.92 21.05
N GLY A 22 7.81 20.26 20.52
CA GLY A 22 6.67 20.73 21.29
C GLY A 22 5.57 19.69 21.28
N VAL A 23 5.09 19.29 22.46
CA VAL A 23 3.95 18.37 22.61
C VAL A 23 2.80 19.09 23.30
N ALA A 24 1.60 18.95 22.75
CA ALA A 24 0.37 19.40 23.39
C ALA A 24 -0.69 18.30 23.30
N THR A 25 -1.44 18.11 24.37
CA THR A 25 -2.56 17.18 24.44
C THR A 25 -3.86 17.97 24.42
N VAL A 26 -4.81 17.53 23.60
CA VAL A 26 -6.15 18.10 23.53
C VAL A 26 -7.13 16.95 23.53
N ASP A 27 -7.99 16.92 24.54
CA ASP A 27 -9.06 15.93 24.60
C ASP A 27 -10.17 16.34 23.64
N LEU A 28 -10.52 15.42 22.74
CA LEU A 28 -11.57 15.60 21.73
C LEU A 28 -12.67 14.58 22.00
N GLU A 29 -13.48 14.86 23.02
CA GLU A 29 -14.65 14.05 23.36
C GLU A 29 -15.58 13.94 22.14
N ASP A 30 -16.03 12.72 21.84
CA ASP A 30 -16.94 12.38 20.73
C ASP A 30 -16.51 12.77 19.30
N ALA A 31 -15.27 13.23 19.09
CA ALA A 31 -14.76 13.47 17.74
C ALA A 31 -14.41 12.14 17.04
N ASN A 32 -14.84 11.98 15.79
CA ASN A 32 -14.35 10.92 14.90
C ASN A 32 -13.15 11.37 14.06
N SER A 33 -12.87 12.68 14.04
CA SER A 33 -11.82 13.28 13.24
C SER A 33 -11.41 14.64 13.79
N ALA A 34 -10.15 15.01 13.54
CA ALA A 34 -9.57 16.28 13.94
C ALA A 34 -8.76 16.84 12.77
N LEU A 35 -9.02 18.09 12.41
CA LEU A 35 -8.18 18.83 11.46
C LEU A 35 -7.11 19.59 12.23
N VAL A 36 -5.86 19.17 12.08
CA VAL A 36 -4.71 19.90 12.64
C VAL A 36 -4.12 20.79 11.57
N MET A 37 -3.88 22.05 11.93
CA MET A 37 -3.25 23.04 11.07
C MET A 37 -2.04 23.64 11.79
N LEU A 38 -0.88 23.57 11.15
CA LEU A 38 0.32 24.29 11.58
C LEU A 38 0.37 25.62 10.84
N VAL A 39 0.43 26.70 11.60
CA VAL A 39 0.48 28.08 11.09
C VAL A 39 1.73 28.75 11.62
N VAL A 40 2.54 29.32 10.74
CA VAL A 40 3.75 30.08 11.07
C VAL A 40 3.54 31.51 10.58
N GLY A 41 3.52 32.48 11.51
CA GLY A 41 3.13 33.85 11.20
C GLY A 41 1.69 33.92 10.67
N LYS A 42 1.53 34.31 9.40
CA LYS A 42 0.23 34.39 8.71
C LYS A 42 0.00 33.24 7.71
N HIS A 43 0.90 32.26 7.65
CA HIS A 43 0.89 31.21 6.61
C HIS A 43 0.58 29.85 7.22
N THR A 44 -0.39 29.14 6.65
CA THR A 44 -0.62 27.72 6.94
C THR A 44 0.43 26.90 6.21
N VAL A 45 1.33 26.27 6.97
CA VAL A 45 2.44 25.47 6.40
C VAL A 45 2.10 23.98 6.35
N ARG A 46 1.14 23.52 7.17
CA ARG A 46 0.64 22.14 7.13
C ARG A 46 -0.83 22.08 7.52
N ARG A 47 -1.58 21.21 6.86
CA ARG A 47 -2.98 20.90 7.18
C ARG A 47 -3.17 19.40 7.03
N GLN A 48 -3.65 18.74 8.09
CA GLN A 48 -3.79 17.29 8.09
C GLN A 48 -4.99 16.86 8.92
N TRP A 49 -5.81 15.97 8.34
CA TRP A 49 -6.85 15.27 9.06
C TRP A 49 -6.27 14.08 9.81
N PHE A 50 -6.66 13.95 11.07
CA PHE A 50 -6.44 12.79 11.89
C PHE A 50 -7.81 12.16 12.14
N LEU A 51 -7.94 10.87 11.88
CA LEU A 51 -9.19 10.14 12.08
C LEU A 51 -9.05 9.26 13.32
N ASP A 52 -10.09 9.16 14.12
CA ASP A 52 -10.15 8.20 15.22
C ASP A 52 -10.17 6.78 14.61
N PRO A 53 -9.18 5.92 14.92
CA PRO A 53 -9.09 4.59 14.31
C PRO A 53 -10.23 3.63 14.73
N THR A 54 -10.94 3.94 15.82
CA THR A 54 -12.03 3.11 16.36
C THR A 54 -13.42 3.63 15.97
N LYS A 55 -13.54 4.93 15.65
CA LYS A 55 -14.84 5.57 15.36
C LYS A 55 -15.00 6.00 13.90
N ALA A 56 -13.91 6.34 13.20
CA ALA A 56 -14.02 6.88 11.86
C ALA A 56 -14.29 5.77 10.84
N PRO A 57 -15.35 5.90 10.01
CA PRO A 57 -15.60 4.93 8.96
C PRO A 57 -14.54 5.04 7.86
N ASN A 58 -14.26 3.92 7.20
CA ASN A 58 -13.50 3.95 5.95
C ASN A 58 -14.39 4.55 4.83
N LEU A 59 -14.27 5.85 4.59
CA LEU A 59 -15.07 6.56 3.60
C LEU A 59 -14.90 6.01 2.17
N ARG A 60 -13.75 5.41 1.84
CA ARG A 60 -13.51 4.81 0.53
C ARG A 60 -14.34 3.54 0.36
N LEU A 61 -14.38 2.68 1.38
CA LEU A 61 -15.26 1.52 1.43
C LEU A 61 -16.73 1.94 1.39
N VAL A 62 -17.14 2.94 2.18
CA VAL A 62 -18.51 3.47 2.19
C VAL A 62 -18.92 3.97 0.79
N ALA A 63 -18.05 4.74 0.13
CA ALA A 63 -18.30 5.24 -1.21
C ALA A 63 -18.50 4.10 -2.22
N MET A 64 -17.60 3.10 -2.23
CA MET A 64 -17.72 1.94 -3.12
C MET A 64 -19.01 1.15 -2.85
N ASN A 65 -19.28 0.85 -1.58
CA ASN A 65 -20.44 0.06 -1.17
C ASN A 65 -21.78 0.78 -1.43
N THR A 66 -21.78 2.11 -1.50
CA THR A 66 -22.97 2.91 -1.84
C THR A 66 -23.44 2.65 -3.27
N PHE A 67 -22.51 2.46 -4.20
CA PHE A 67 -22.82 2.23 -5.61
C PHE A 67 -22.79 0.75 -6.02
N ASP A 68 -22.12 -0.10 -5.25
CA ASP A 68 -22.16 -1.55 -5.37
C ASP A 68 -22.52 -2.18 -4.02
N LYS A 69 -23.82 -2.41 -3.82
CA LYS A 69 -24.35 -2.92 -2.56
C LYS A 69 -23.71 -4.26 -2.18
N ASP A 70 -23.11 -4.29 -1.00
CA ASP A 70 -22.35 -5.40 -0.41
C ASP A 70 -21.10 -5.80 -1.22
N LEU A 71 -20.63 -4.88 -2.06
CA LEU A 71 -19.53 -5.04 -3.00
C LEU A 71 -19.69 -6.27 -3.91
N ARG A 72 -20.93 -6.60 -4.31
CA ARG A 72 -21.21 -7.85 -5.06
C ARG A 72 -20.54 -7.88 -6.42
N ARG A 73 -20.66 -6.80 -7.20
CA ARG A 73 -20.03 -6.70 -8.54
C ARG A 73 -18.51 -6.65 -8.42
N PHE A 74 -18.02 -5.93 -7.42
CA PHE A 74 -16.61 -5.81 -7.09
C PHE A 74 -16.00 -7.17 -6.74
N LYS A 75 -16.61 -7.94 -5.84
CA LYS A 75 -16.14 -9.29 -5.46
C LYS A 75 -16.15 -10.23 -6.67
N ALA A 76 -17.19 -10.20 -7.49
CA ALA A 76 -17.23 -11.00 -8.72
C ALA A 76 -16.11 -10.61 -9.70
N ALA A 77 -15.80 -9.31 -9.83
CA ALA A 77 -14.68 -8.85 -10.64
C ALA A 77 -13.31 -9.24 -10.03
N LEU A 78 -13.20 -9.32 -8.70
CA LEU A 78 -11.96 -9.69 -8.02
C LEU A 78 -11.69 -11.21 -8.05
N PHE A 79 -12.73 -12.03 -7.92
CA PHE A 79 -12.59 -13.47 -7.70
C PHE A 79 -13.13 -14.35 -8.84
N ASP A 80 -14.12 -13.89 -9.61
CA ASP A 80 -14.86 -14.78 -10.53
C ASP A 80 -14.66 -14.44 -12.01
N THR A 81 -14.21 -13.23 -12.35
CA THR A 81 -14.11 -12.79 -13.75
C THR A 81 -13.05 -13.54 -14.56
N ASP A 82 -13.30 -13.74 -15.85
CA ASP A 82 -12.32 -14.20 -16.84
C ASP A 82 -11.74 -13.04 -17.69
N GLN A 83 -12.15 -11.81 -17.40
CA GLN A 83 -11.70 -10.62 -18.12
C GLN A 83 -10.61 -9.91 -17.32
N SER A 84 -9.38 -9.91 -17.83
CA SER A 84 -8.21 -9.28 -17.17
C SER A 84 -8.48 -7.84 -16.74
N ARG A 85 -9.09 -7.04 -17.62
CA ARG A 85 -9.43 -5.64 -17.33
C ARG A 85 -10.35 -5.48 -16.13
N HIS A 86 -11.34 -6.37 -15.94
CA HIS A 86 -12.22 -6.30 -14.77
C HIS A 86 -11.46 -6.68 -13.49
N PHE A 87 -10.56 -7.66 -13.57
CA PHE A 87 -9.72 -8.04 -12.45
C PHE A 87 -8.76 -6.91 -12.05
N GLU A 88 -8.09 -6.29 -13.02
CA GLU A 88 -7.20 -5.13 -12.81
C GLU A 88 -7.96 -3.96 -12.16
N GLN A 89 -9.16 -3.65 -12.62
CA GLN A 89 -10.03 -2.62 -12.04
C GLN A 89 -10.46 -2.98 -10.61
N ALA A 90 -10.74 -4.25 -10.33
CA ALA A 90 -11.07 -4.70 -8.98
C ALA A 90 -9.87 -4.60 -8.03
N VAL A 91 -8.67 -4.97 -8.49
CA VAL A 91 -7.42 -4.78 -7.73
C VAL A 91 -7.18 -3.30 -7.44
N ALA A 92 -7.38 -2.42 -8.43
CA ALA A 92 -7.30 -0.98 -8.22
C ALA A 92 -8.32 -0.49 -7.19
N GLY A 93 -9.57 -0.97 -7.25
CA GLY A 93 -10.60 -0.65 -6.26
C GLY A 93 -10.25 -1.15 -4.86
N LEU A 94 -9.64 -2.33 -4.73
CA LEU A 94 -9.14 -2.84 -3.44
C LEU A 94 -8.07 -1.92 -2.86
N LEU A 95 -7.05 -1.60 -3.67
CA LEU A 95 -5.96 -0.71 -3.27
C LEU A 95 -6.49 0.67 -2.88
N PHE A 96 -7.45 1.21 -3.62
CA PHE A 96 -8.14 2.43 -3.26
C PHE A 96 -8.79 2.30 -1.88
N MET A 97 -9.59 1.27 -1.62
CA MET A 97 -10.23 1.06 -0.31
C MET A 97 -9.24 0.86 0.84
N LEU A 98 -8.06 0.28 0.56
CA LEU A 98 -6.94 0.17 1.50
C LEU A 98 -6.18 1.49 1.72
N GLY A 99 -6.48 2.53 0.94
CA GLY A 99 -5.98 3.88 1.12
C GLY A 99 -4.85 4.30 0.19
N PHE A 100 -4.45 3.44 -0.73
CA PHE A 100 -3.53 3.77 -1.81
C PHE A 100 -4.18 4.69 -2.85
N ILE A 101 -3.36 5.23 -3.73
CA ILE A 101 -3.76 6.10 -4.85
C ILE A 101 -3.39 5.35 -6.16
N PRO A 102 -4.28 4.50 -6.68
CA PRO A 102 -4.04 3.76 -7.90
C PRO A 102 -4.32 4.63 -9.15
N ALA A 103 -3.55 4.41 -10.20
CA ALA A 103 -3.79 4.90 -11.54
C ALA A 103 -3.58 3.76 -12.54
N ALA A 104 -4.49 3.61 -13.48
CA ALA A 104 -4.35 2.68 -14.59
C ALA A 104 -3.83 3.46 -15.81
N PRO A 105 -2.58 3.25 -16.24
CA PRO A 105 -2.05 3.89 -17.43
C PRO A 105 -2.88 3.51 -18.67
N ASN A 106 -3.05 4.46 -19.60
CA ASN A 106 -3.71 4.20 -20.89
C ASN A 106 -2.66 3.91 -21.97
N GLU A 107 -1.82 2.90 -21.74
CA GLU A 107 -0.75 2.46 -22.64
C GLU A 107 -0.62 0.93 -22.54
N THR A 108 -0.33 0.28 -23.67
CA THR A 108 -0.29 -1.19 -23.78
C THR A 108 0.98 -1.76 -23.15
N ASP A 109 2.08 -1.03 -23.23
CA ASP A 109 3.36 -1.43 -22.61
C ASP A 109 3.63 -0.73 -21.26
N ALA A 110 2.56 -0.43 -20.54
CA ALA A 110 2.63 0.04 -19.16
C ALA A 110 2.37 -1.11 -18.18
N PRO A 111 2.75 -0.96 -16.90
CA PRO A 111 2.21 -1.83 -15.86
C PRO A 111 0.69 -1.70 -15.77
N ASP A 112 0.01 -2.77 -15.40
CA ASP A 112 -1.45 -2.78 -15.26
C ASP A 112 -1.94 -1.64 -14.32
N LEU A 113 -1.21 -1.39 -13.22
CA LEU A 113 -1.42 -0.22 -12.36
C LEU A 113 -0.09 0.43 -11.92
N ILE A 114 -0.13 1.75 -11.78
CA ILE A 114 0.86 2.55 -11.03
C ILE A 114 0.16 3.06 -9.78
N VAL A 115 0.76 2.82 -8.62
CA VAL A 115 0.12 3.04 -7.33
C VAL A 115 1.05 3.86 -6.44
N MET A 116 0.48 4.83 -5.72
CA MET A 116 1.22 5.60 -4.73
C MET A 116 0.65 5.42 -3.33
N THR A 117 1.53 5.38 -2.34
CA THR A 117 1.16 5.57 -0.93
C THR A 117 1.01 7.07 -0.62
N PRO A 118 0.29 7.45 0.45
CA PRO A 118 0.25 8.84 0.91
C PRO A 118 1.63 9.43 1.24
N GLY A 119 2.58 8.61 1.72
CA GLY A 119 3.98 9.00 1.94
C GLY A 119 4.81 9.15 0.66
N GLY A 120 4.24 8.84 -0.50
CA GLY A 120 4.85 9.08 -1.82
C GLY A 120 5.54 7.87 -2.43
N ARG A 121 5.58 6.71 -1.76
CA ARG A 121 6.22 5.51 -2.30
C ARG A 121 5.48 5.04 -3.55
N LEU A 122 6.25 4.77 -4.61
CA LEU A 122 5.75 4.27 -5.88
C LEU A 122 5.72 2.75 -5.90
N VAL A 123 4.64 2.18 -6.44
CA VAL A 123 4.42 0.75 -6.56
C VAL A 123 3.93 0.46 -7.98
N LEU A 124 4.60 -0.46 -8.67
CA LEU A 124 4.20 -0.99 -9.97
C LEU A 124 3.47 -2.31 -9.76
N VAL A 125 2.29 -2.45 -10.36
CA VAL A 125 1.45 -3.63 -10.17
C VAL A 125 1.14 -4.28 -11.50
N GLU A 126 1.40 -5.59 -11.59
CA GLU A 126 0.83 -6.47 -12.61
C GLU A 126 -0.24 -7.35 -11.98
N CYS A 127 -1.30 -7.63 -12.72
CA CYS A 127 -2.39 -8.51 -12.32
C CYS A 127 -2.45 -9.71 -13.26
N THR A 128 -2.69 -10.90 -12.72
CA THR A 128 -3.06 -12.07 -13.53
C THR A 128 -3.93 -13.04 -12.75
N PHE A 129 -4.62 -13.91 -13.44
CA PHE A 129 -5.25 -15.08 -12.85
C PHE A 129 -4.81 -16.38 -13.54
N LYS A 130 -3.78 -16.30 -14.39
CA LYS A 130 -3.21 -17.44 -15.11
C LYS A 130 -1.80 -17.68 -14.58
N THR A 131 -1.60 -18.85 -13.99
CA THR A 131 -0.29 -19.23 -13.44
C THR A 131 0.80 -19.32 -14.52
N SER A 132 0.42 -19.59 -15.77
CA SER A 132 1.34 -19.63 -16.91
C SER A 132 1.90 -18.27 -17.33
N GLU A 133 1.32 -17.15 -16.88
CA GLU A 133 1.77 -15.80 -17.23
C GLU A 133 2.72 -15.19 -16.19
N ILE A 134 2.91 -15.86 -15.05
CA ILE A 134 3.59 -15.31 -13.87
C ILE A 134 5.05 -14.95 -14.16
N GLU A 135 5.84 -15.86 -14.72
CA GLU A 135 7.26 -15.61 -15.01
C GLU A 135 7.45 -14.45 -15.99
N ASN A 136 6.63 -14.39 -17.04
CA ASN A 136 6.65 -13.31 -18.01
C ASN A 136 6.30 -11.95 -17.37
N LYS A 137 5.27 -11.92 -16.50
CA LYS A 137 4.88 -10.69 -15.79
C LYS A 137 5.93 -10.24 -14.76
N ILE A 138 6.64 -11.18 -14.11
CA ILE A 138 7.78 -10.87 -13.25
C ILE A 138 8.89 -10.19 -14.05
N GLY A 139 9.29 -10.76 -15.20
CA GLY A 139 10.33 -10.17 -16.05
C GLY A 139 9.97 -8.73 -16.46
N LYS A 140 8.74 -8.51 -16.94
CA LYS A 140 8.24 -7.17 -17.29
C LYS A 140 8.24 -6.20 -16.11
N LEU A 141 7.86 -6.65 -14.91
CA LEU A 141 7.88 -5.81 -13.70
C LEU A 141 9.29 -5.36 -13.36
N VAL A 142 10.28 -6.25 -13.45
CA VAL A 142 11.69 -5.93 -13.20
C VAL A 142 12.16 -4.87 -14.20
N ASP A 143 11.94 -5.08 -15.49
CA ASP A 143 12.34 -4.15 -16.54
C ASP A 143 11.70 -2.76 -16.33
N ARG A 144 10.40 -2.72 -16.02
CA ARG A 144 9.66 -1.48 -15.78
C ARG A 144 10.09 -0.77 -14.49
N ARG A 145 10.40 -1.52 -13.43
CA ARG A 145 10.95 -0.96 -12.18
C ARG A 145 12.28 -0.27 -12.45
N GLU A 146 13.21 -0.93 -13.16
CA GLU A 146 14.51 -0.36 -13.49
C GLU A 146 14.41 0.86 -14.43
N ALA A 147 13.51 0.80 -15.42
CA ALA A 147 13.24 1.93 -16.29
C ALA A 147 12.71 3.14 -15.52
N LEU A 148 11.76 2.93 -14.61
CA LEU A 148 11.21 3.99 -13.76
C LEU A 148 12.26 4.55 -12.80
N LYS A 149 13.05 3.68 -12.17
CA LYS A 149 14.16 4.07 -11.28
C LYS A 149 15.16 4.96 -11.99
N LYS A 150 15.54 4.60 -13.22
CA LYS A 150 16.41 5.42 -14.08
C LYS A 150 15.79 6.77 -14.42
N ALA A 151 14.48 6.83 -14.66
CA ALA A 151 13.77 8.07 -14.99
C ALA A 151 13.63 9.02 -13.80
N ILE A 152 13.40 8.49 -12.59
CA ILE A 152 13.29 9.29 -11.35
C ILE A 152 14.65 9.89 -10.95
N GLY A 153 15.75 9.15 -11.20
CA GLY A 153 17.09 9.56 -10.83
C GLY A 153 17.37 9.46 -9.32
N SER A 154 18.61 9.76 -8.92
CA SER A 154 19.12 9.53 -7.55
C SER A 154 18.77 10.61 -6.53
N SER A 155 18.14 11.72 -6.94
CA SER A 155 17.88 12.88 -6.09
C SER A 155 16.54 12.85 -5.34
N SER A 156 15.74 11.80 -5.53
CA SER A 156 14.44 11.64 -4.85
C SER A 156 14.53 10.66 -3.69
N HIS A 157 13.85 10.95 -2.59
CA HIS A 157 13.64 9.97 -1.50
C HIS A 157 12.67 8.84 -1.92
N LEU A 158 12.13 8.90 -3.14
CA LEU A 158 11.22 7.93 -3.77
C LEU A 158 11.97 7.02 -4.78
N THR A 159 13.26 6.80 -4.55
CA THR A 159 14.23 6.27 -5.53
C THR A 159 14.07 4.80 -5.89
N ASP A 160 13.22 4.05 -5.18
CA ASP A 160 13.11 2.62 -5.38
C ASP A 160 11.63 2.19 -5.46
N PRO A 161 11.07 2.14 -6.69
CA PRO A 161 9.71 1.66 -6.89
C PRO A 161 9.57 0.20 -6.47
N VAL A 162 8.47 -0.13 -5.80
CA VAL A 162 8.18 -1.51 -5.39
C VAL A 162 7.47 -2.24 -6.53
N ALA A 163 7.93 -3.44 -6.88
CA ALA A 163 7.26 -4.29 -7.86
C ALA A 163 6.32 -5.28 -7.16
N VAL A 164 5.08 -5.35 -7.62
CA VAL A 164 4.04 -6.23 -7.06
C VAL A 164 3.37 -7.00 -8.20
N LEU A 165 3.34 -8.32 -8.08
CA LEU A 165 2.50 -9.18 -8.91
C LEU A 165 1.30 -9.65 -8.08
N VAL A 166 0.10 -9.36 -8.55
CA VAL A 166 -1.15 -9.81 -7.96
C VAL A 166 -1.69 -10.98 -8.77
N CYS A 167 -1.85 -12.13 -8.11
CA CYS A 167 -2.46 -13.32 -8.67
C CYS A 167 -3.69 -13.72 -7.89
N ARG A 168 -4.83 -13.90 -8.56
CA ARG A 168 -6.05 -14.44 -7.92
C ARG A 168 -5.86 -15.85 -7.35
N VAL A 169 -4.95 -16.63 -7.92
CA VAL A 169 -4.82 -18.06 -7.64
C VAL A 169 -4.22 -18.27 -6.24
N PRO A 170 -4.67 -19.28 -5.47
CA PRO A 170 -4.07 -19.65 -4.19
C PRO A 170 -2.58 -19.96 -4.31
N ARG A 171 -1.80 -19.64 -3.26
CA ARG A 171 -0.33 -19.74 -3.28
C ARG A 171 0.17 -21.14 -3.59
N GLU A 172 -0.51 -22.16 -3.09
CA GLU A 172 -0.19 -23.58 -3.27
C GLU A 172 -0.32 -24.04 -4.74
N ASN A 173 -1.16 -23.36 -5.52
CA ASN A 173 -1.41 -23.67 -6.92
C ASN A 173 -0.46 -22.93 -7.88
N ILE A 174 0.49 -22.15 -7.34
CA ILE A 174 1.49 -21.42 -8.11
C ILE A 174 2.85 -22.13 -7.99
N VAL A 175 3.17 -22.93 -9.01
CA VAL A 175 4.41 -23.73 -9.08
C VAL A 175 5.68 -22.87 -8.95
N HIS A 176 5.73 -21.73 -9.66
CA HIS A 176 6.93 -20.89 -9.76
C HIS A 176 6.91 -19.66 -8.87
N ALA A 177 6.13 -19.66 -7.79
CA ALA A 177 5.98 -18.46 -6.98
C ALA A 177 7.23 -18.08 -6.15
N SER A 178 8.22 -18.96 -6.05
CA SER A 178 9.55 -18.58 -5.54
C SER A 178 10.29 -17.62 -6.48
N ALA A 179 10.03 -17.66 -7.80
CA ALA A 179 10.70 -16.79 -8.77
C ALA A 179 10.47 -15.30 -8.47
N ALA A 180 9.27 -14.93 -7.99
CA ALA A 180 8.97 -13.54 -7.63
C ALA A 180 9.96 -13.01 -6.58
N LYS A 181 10.33 -13.85 -5.61
CA LYS A 181 11.27 -13.50 -4.56
C LYS A 181 12.68 -13.27 -5.08
N ASP A 182 13.16 -14.12 -6.00
CA ASP A 182 14.50 -14.02 -6.58
C ASP A 182 14.72 -12.68 -7.32
N TYR A 183 13.63 -12.06 -7.78
CA TYR A 183 13.63 -10.76 -8.46
C TYR A 183 13.17 -9.59 -7.57
N GLU A 184 13.01 -9.81 -6.26
CA GLU A 184 12.50 -8.83 -5.29
C GLU A 184 11.11 -8.27 -5.69
N VAL A 185 10.26 -9.14 -6.20
CA VAL A 185 8.85 -8.84 -6.54
C VAL A 185 7.95 -9.40 -5.45
N LEU A 186 7.07 -8.55 -4.90
CA LEU A 186 6.04 -8.99 -3.97
C LEU A 186 4.96 -9.76 -4.73
N LEU A 187 4.76 -11.04 -4.41
CA LEU A 187 3.66 -11.82 -4.94
C LEU A 187 2.49 -11.79 -3.95
N LEU A 188 1.37 -11.20 -4.37
CA LEU A 188 0.10 -11.25 -3.64
C LEU A 188 -0.81 -12.30 -4.28
N THR A 189 -1.30 -13.24 -3.49
CA THR A 189 -2.13 -14.37 -3.96
C THR A 189 -3.60 -14.20 -3.57
N GLY A 190 -4.45 -15.17 -3.90
CA GLY A 190 -5.88 -15.14 -3.56
C GLY A 190 -6.14 -14.89 -2.07
N GLU A 191 -5.35 -15.50 -1.20
CA GLU A 191 -5.40 -15.33 0.25
C GLU A 191 -5.14 -13.87 0.66
N ASN A 192 -4.19 -13.19 -0.01
CA ASN A 192 -3.91 -11.78 0.25
C ASN A 192 -5.03 -10.85 -0.23
N LEU A 193 -5.75 -11.22 -1.30
CA LEU A 193 -6.91 -10.47 -1.77
C LEU A 193 -8.07 -10.57 -0.77
N GLU A 194 -8.32 -11.76 -0.22
CA GLU A 194 -9.32 -11.99 0.83
C GLU A 194 -8.99 -11.24 2.13
N GLU A 195 -7.72 -11.33 2.57
CA GLU A 195 -7.23 -10.59 3.73
C GLU A 195 -7.37 -9.09 3.49
N GLY A 196 -6.92 -8.59 2.33
CA GLY A 196 -7.02 -7.19 1.94
C GLY A 196 -8.46 -6.69 2.00
N LEU A 197 -9.41 -7.47 1.49
CA LEU A 197 -10.84 -7.11 1.53
C LEU A 197 -11.35 -7.01 2.98
N THR A 198 -10.98 -7.96 3.83
CA THR A 198 -11.32 -7.94 5.26
C THR A 198 -10.74 -6.69 5.94
N ARG A 199 -9.50 -6.34 5.62
CA ARG A 199 -8.81 -5.17 6.17
C ARG A 199 -9.45 -3.85 5.78
N THR A 200 -10.22 -3.77 4.69
CA THR A 200 -10.90 -2.53 4.30
C THR A 200 -11.89 -2.01 5.35
N HIS A 201 -12.38 -2.88 6.23
CA HIS A 201 -13.26 -2.50 7.34
C HIS A 201 -12.53 -1.75 8.47
N LEU A 202 -11.20 -1.87 8.52
CA LEU A 202 -10.34 -1.19 9.48
C LEU A 202 -9.61 -0.03 8.78
N ARG A 203 -9.09 0.89 9.59
CA ARG A 203 -8.15 1.90 9.09
C ARG A 203 -6.84 1.21 8.70
N ASN A 204 -6.37 1.49 7.49
CA ASN A 204 -5.09 1.00 6.99
C ASN A 204 -4.11 2.16 6.80
N ASP A 205 -2.83 1.83 6.95
CA ASP A 205 -1.71 2.70 6.60
C ASP A 205 -0.97 2.07 5.40
N PRO A 206 -1.16 2.60 4.18
CA PRO A 206 -0.52 2.09 2.97
C PRO A 206 1.02 2.08 3.02
N ASP A 207 1.62 3.05 3.69
CA ASP A 207 3.07 3.12 3.83
C ASP A 207 3.56 1.97 4.71
N GLN A 208 2.92 1.77 5.86
CA GLN A 208 3.22 0.66 6.77
C GLN A 208 2.96 -0.71 6.12
N LEU A 209 1.89 -0.84 5.34
CA LEU A 209 1.55 -2.05 4.58
C LEU A 209 2.69 -2.50 3.67
N ILE A 210 3.26 -1.56 2.90
CA ILE A 210 4.37 -1.87 2.00
C ILE A 210 5.63 -2.19 2.80
N GLU A 211 5.90 -1.48 3.89
CA GLU A 211 7.07 -1.76 4.74
C GLU A 211 7.02 -3.18 5.34
N GLN A 212 5.84 -3.58 5.84
CA GLN A 212 5.63 -4.93 6.35
C GLN A 212 5.83 -6.00 5.27
N ALA A 213 5.28 -5.77 4.07
CA ALA A 213 5.42 -6.70 2.95
C ALA A 213 6.88 -6.84 2.49
N LEU A 214 7.62 -5.73 2.40
CA LEU A 214 9.04 -5.73 2.06
C LEU A 214 9.90 -6.38 3.14
N ALA A 215 9.60 -6.16 4.41
CA ALA A 215 10.29 -6.81 5.52
C ALA A 215 10.10 -8.33 5.46
N ALA A 216 8.85 -8.80 5.27
CA ALA A 216 8.55 -10.23 5.13
C ALA A 216 9.29 -10.86 3.93
N LEU A 217 9.40 -10.15 2.80
CA LEU A 217 10.16 -10.60 1.63
C LEU A 217 11.65 -10.83 1.96
N ARG A 218 12.24 -9.91 2.73
CA ARG A 218 13.66 -9.97 3.14
C ARG A 218 13.94 -11.07 4.16
N GLU A 219 13.10 -11.20 5.20
CA GLU A 219 13.23 -12.28 6.20
C GLU A 219 13.15 -13.67 5.55
N GLN A 220 12.28 -13.83 4.56
CA GLN A 220 12.22 -15.05 3.78
C GLN A 220 13.49 -15.26 2.95
N ALA A 221 14.15 -14.21 2.44
CA ALA A 221 15.42 -14.32 1.71
C ALA A 221 16.55 -14.82 2.62
N GLU A 222 16.65 -14.30 3.84
CA GLU A 222 17.69 -14.66 4.81
C GLU A 222 17.56 -16.09 5.34
N SER A 223 16.33 -16.58 5.57
CA SER A 223 16.09 -17.96 6.01
C SER A 223 16.57 -19.02 5.00
N VAL A 224 16.49 -18.75 3.70
CA VAL A 224 17.00 -19.66 2.65
C VAL A 224 18.53 -19.71 2.63
N VAL A 225 19.20 -18.59 2.90
CA VAL A 225 20.68 -18.52 2.96
C VAL A 225 21.20 -19.29 4.19
N SER A 226 20.50 -19.22 5.33
CA SER A 226 20.87 -19.96 6.55
C SER A 226 20.67 -21.48 6.45
N ALA A 227 19.73 -21.95 5.62
CA ALA A 227 19.50 -23.38 5.38
C ALA A 227 20.51 -24.01 4.40
N GLY A 228 21.12 -23.21 3.52
CA GLY A 228 22.09 -23.67 2.52
C GLY A 228 23.52 -23.88 3.03
N THR A 229 23.82 -23.56 4.31
CA THR A 229 25.18 -23.63 4.87
C THR A 229 25.49 -24.91 5.67
N GLN A 230 24.54 -25.83 5.82
CA GLN A 230 24.80 -27.14 6.43
C GLN A 230 25.18 -28.17 5.36
N SER A 231 26.47 -28.22 5.00
CA SER A 231 27.05 -29.37 4.31
C SER A 231 27.15 -30.55 5.29
N PRO A 232 26.92 -31.81 4.86
CA PRO A 232 27.13 -32.98 5.70
C PRO A 232 28.63 -33.11 5.97
N GLN A 233 29.01 -33.11 7.25
CA GLN A 233 30.36 -33.51 7.63
C GLN A 233 30.54 -35.02 7.34
N PRO A 234 31.73 -35.43 6.86
CA PRO A 234 32.03 -36.81 6.50
C PRO A 234 32.01 -37.76 7.70
#